data_AF-A0A293MU63-F1
#
_entry.id   AF-A0A293MU63-F1
#
_cell.length_a   1.000
_cell.length_b   1.000
_cell.length_c   1.000
_cell.angle_alpha   90.00
_cell.angle_beta   90.00
_cell.angle_gamma   90.00
#
_symmetry.space_group_name_H-M   'P 1'
#
loop_
_entity.id
_entity.type
_entity.pdbx_description
1 polymer ?
#
loop_
_entity_poly.entity_id
_entity_poly.type
_entity_poly.pdbx_seq_one_letter_code
_entity_poly.pdbx_strand_id
1 'polypeptide(L)'
;MSHPRPLLYSPIARSLYERMLRDQEMQTLDRSGWYQVDLTKVSDEMLKSTFVQCELDSETGAFLEHAEKKSGWLATQIFHSFVRLFFGWFFTKTSLNGHTRVQRPRFCGLFPSEQST
;
A
#
# COMPACT_ATOMS: atom_id res chain seq x y z
N MET A 1 -3.77 12.02 21.39
CA MET A 1 -5.10 11.45 21.75
C MET A 1 -5.21 10.08 21.11
N SER A 2 -5.39 9.01 21.89
CA SER A 2 -5.49 7.64 21.37
C SER A 2 -6.91 7.39 20.83
N HIS A 3 -7.07 7.36 19.51
CA HIS A 3 -8.34 6.93 18.90
C HIS A 3 -8.55 5.44 19.16
N PRO A 4 -9.73 5.01 19.67
CA PRO A 4 -10.02 3.60 19.85
C PRO A 4 -9.98 2.91 18.49
N ARG A 5 -9.18 1.84 18.36
CA ARG A 5 -9.09 1.09 17.11
C ARG A 5 -10.40 0.31 16.91
N PRO A 6 -11.15 0.51 15.81
CA PRO A 6 -12.33 -0.27 15.53
C PRO A 6 -11.95 -1.75 15.35
N LEU A 7 -12.83 -2.65 15.77
CA LEU A 7 -12.66 -4.09 15.58
C LEU A 7 -12.87 -4.45 14.11
N LEU A 8 -11.82 -4.31 13.31
CA LEU A 8 -11.80 -4.71 11.90
C LEU A 8 -11.24 -6.13 11.78
N TYR A 9 -12.11 -7.06 11.39
CA TYR A 9 -11.77 -8.49 11.30
C TYR A 9 -10.90 -8.82 10.08
N SER A 10 -11.08 -8.12 8.97
CA SER A 10 -10.32 -8.41 7.75
C SER A 10 -8.99 -7.63 7.72
N PRO A 11 -7.88 -8.27 7.31
CA PRO A 11 -6.57 -7.62 7.25
C PRO A 11 -6.54 -6.47 6.24
N ILE A 12 -7.36 -6.55 5.18
CA ILE A 12 -7.50 -5.50 4.16
C ILE A 12 -8.26 -4.30 4.73
N ALA A 13 -9.38 -4.51 5.44
CA ALA A 13 -10.11 -3.38 6.02
C ALA A 13 -9.26 -2.67 7.07
N ARG A 14 -8.47 -3.42 7.83
CA ARG A 14 -7.53 -2.87 8.81
C ARG A 14 -6.44 -2.02 8.15
N SER A 15 -5.77 -2.52 7.10
CA SER A 15 -4.72 -1.76 6.43
C SER A 15 -5.26 -0.52 5.71
N LEU A 16 -6.47 -0.59 5.15
CA LEU A 16 -7.16 0.57 4.58
C LEU A 16 -7.49 1.62 5.62
N TYR A 17 -8.01 1.22 6.78
CA TYR A 17 -8.32 2.13 7.87
C TYR A 17 -7.07 2.81 8.42
N GLU A 18 -6.00 2.05 8.68
CA GLU A 18 -4.73 2.60 9.14
C GLU A 18 -4.12 3.56 8.11
N ARG A 19 -4.29 3.27 6.82
CA ARG A 19 -3.88 4.17 5.74
C ARG A 19 -4.70 5.46 5.73
N MET A 20 -6.03 5.40 5.79
CA MET A 20 -6.90 6.59 5.81
C MET A 20 -6.55 7.51 6.98
N LEU A 21 -6.26 6.94 8.15
CA LEU A 21 -5.84 7.70 9.32
C LEU A 21 -4.52 8.44 9.06
N ARG A 22 -3.53 7.77 8.45
CA ARG A 22 -2.26 8.40 8.09
C ARG A 22 -2.41 9.45 7.00
N ASP A 23 -3.27 9.22 6.02
CA ASP A 23 -3.57 10.19 4.96
C ASP A 23 -4.19 11.46 5.56
N GLN A 24 -5.11 11.30 6.54
CA GLN A 24 -5.67 12.43 7.29
C GLN A 24 -4.62 13.17 8.11
N GLU A 25 -3.76 12.45 8.83
CA GLU A 25 -2.65 13.04 9.58
C GLU A 25 -1.72 13.85 8.65
N MET A 26 -1.34 13.28 7.50
CA MET A 26 -0.47 13.94 6.50
C MET A 26 -1.07 15.21 5.90
N GLN A 27 -2.40 15.32 5.84
CA GLN A 27 -3.08 16.54 5.38
C GLN A 27 -3.12 17.64 6.44
N THR A 28 -3.15 17.26 7.72
CA THR A 28 -3.17 18.21 8.85
C THR A 28 -1.78 18.66 9.31
N LEU A 29 -0.73 17.93 8.93
CA LEU A 29 0.64 18.25 9.30
C LEU A 29 1.15 19.48 8.55
N ASP A 30 1.57 20.49 9.31
CA ASP A 30 2.27 21.65 8.77
C ASP A 30 3.65 21.25 8.25
N ARG A 31 3.83 21.39 6.92
CA ARG A 31 5.06 21.01 6.21
C ARG A 31 6.16 22.06 6.37
N SER A 32 5.82 23.25 6.89
CA SER A 32 6.76 24.35 7.10
C SER A 32 7.93 24.00 8.05
N GLY A 33 7.70 23.04 8.96
CA GLY A 33 8.68 22.61 9.95
C GLY A 33 9.62 21.48 9.50
N TRP A 34 9.42 20.89 8.32
CA TRP A 34 10.17 19.68 7.90
C TRP A 34 11.67 19.91 7.74
N TYR A 35 12.05 21.13 7.38
CA TYR A 35 13.46 21.53 7.19
C TYR A 35 13.91 22.55 8.24
N GLN A 36 13.11 22.77 9.29
CA GLN A 36 13.51 23.63 10.39
C GLN A 36 14.56 22.93 11.26
N VAL A 37 15.78 23.46 11.23
CA VAL A 37 16.87 22.99 12.08
C VAL A 37 17.00 23.90 13.28
N ASP A 38 16.85 23.31 14.46
CA ASP A 38 17.06 23.97 15.73
C ASP A 38 18.56 24.08 16.03
N LEU A 39 19.16 25.21 15.63
CA LEU A 39 20.58 25.49 15.80
C LEU A 39 21.01 25.55 17.28
N THR A 40 20.07 25.69 18.22
CA THR A 40 20.40 25.69 19.66
C THR A 40 20.85 24.32 20.17
N LYS A 41 20.47 23.25 19.46
CA LYS A 41 20.84 21.87 19.79
C LYS A 41 22.14 21.42 19.14
N VAL A 42 22.71 22.23 18.26
CA VAL A 42 24.00 21.96 17.63
C VAL A 42 25.10 22.43 18.58
N SER A 43 26.00 21.55 18.98
CA SER A 43 27.07 21.86 19.95
C SER A 43 28.30 22.52 19.32
N ASP A 44 28.43 22.45 17.99
CA ASP A 44 29.59 22.93 17.26
C ASP A 44 29.29 24.29 16.60
N GLU A 45 30.00 25.32 17.05
CA GLU A 45 29.86 26.70 16.57
C GLU A 45 30.33 26.88 15.12
N MET A 46 31.29 26.07 14.64
CA MET A 46 31.76 26.15 13.26
C MET A 46 30.68 25.62 12.30
N LEU A 47 29.99 24.56 12.72
CA LEU A 47 28.87 23.98 11.98
C LEU A 47 27.68 24.93 11.89
N LYS A 48 27.35 25.65 12.98
CA LYS A 48 26.30 26.69 12.98
C LYS A 48 26.62 27.81 12.00
N SER A 49 27.86 28.28 11.96
CA SER A 49 28.28 29.39 11.10
C SER A 49 28.25 29.07 9.60
N THR A 50 28.38 27.79 9.24
CA THR A 50 28.39 27.32 7.85
C THR A 50 27.02 26.76 7.42
N PHE A 51 26.07 26.65 8.35
CA PHE A 51 24.77 26.05 8.09
C PHE A 51 23.92 26.96 7.19
N VAL A 52 23.51 26.41 6.05
CA VAL A 52 22.53 27.03 5.16
C VAL A 52 21.24 26.24 5.27
N GLN A 53 20.16 26.92 5.65
CA GLN A 53 18.85 26.31 5.77
C GLN A 53 18.30 25.94 4.39
N CYS A 54 18.02 24.66 4.18
CA CYS A 54 17.28 24.22 3.01
C CYS A 54 15.80 24.56 3.18
N GLU A 55 15.20 25.17 2.16
CA GLU A 55 13.76 25.36 2.10
C GLU A 55 13.11 24.24 1.29
N LEU A 56 11.80 24.04 1.49
CA LEU A 56 11.04 23.11 0.66
C LEU A 56 11.02 23.66 -0.77
N ASP A 57 11.75 23.01 -1.67
CA ASP A 57 11.75 23.41 -3.07
C ASP A 57 10.35 23.24 -3.67
N SER A 58 9.99 24.17 -4.56
CA SER A 58 8.73 24.17 -5.31
C SER A 58 8.50 22.85 -6.07
N GLU A 59 9.57 22.25 -6.60
CA GLU A 59 9.54 20.93 -7.25
C GLU A 59 9.18 19.81 -6.27
N THR A 60 9.70 19.86 -5.04
CA THR A 60 9.39 18.87 -4.00
C THR A 60 7.92 18.97 -3.58
N GLY A 61 7.38 20.19 -3.48
CA GLY A 61 5.95 20.40 -3.25
C GLY A 61 5.07 19.76 -4.33
N ALA A 62 5.40 19.99 -5.61
CA ALA A 62 4.71 19.39 -6.74
C ALA A 62 4.84 17.86 -6.77
N PHE A 63 6.02 17.32 -6.46
CA PHE A 63 6.23 15.88 -6.35
C PHE A 63 5.34 15.25 -5.27
N LEU A 64 5.23 15.87 -4.10
CA LEU A 64 4.39 15.37 -3.01
C LEU A 64 2.90 15.37 -3.38
N GLU A 65 2.40 16.43 -4.03
CA GLU A 65 1.03 16.49 -4.53
C GLU A 65 0.77 15.39 -5.57
N HIS A 66 1.72 15.19 -6.49
CA HIS A 66 1.66 14.14 -7.50
C HIS A 66 1.71 12.74 -6.87
N ALA A 67 2.50 12.55 -5.81
CA ALA A 67 2.60 11.28 -5.08
C ALA A 67 1.30 10.97 -4.32
N GLU A 68 0.68 11.96 -3.67
CA GLU A 68 -0.62 11.84 -3.01
C GLU A 68 -1.68 11.40 -4.02
N LYS A 69 -1.74 12.09 -5.18
CA LYS A 69 -2.64 11.74 -6.29
C LYS A 69 -2.37 10.35 -6.86
N LYS A 70 -1.10 9.97 -7.02
CA LYS A 70 -0.69 8.65 -7.54
C LYS A 70 -0.97 7.52 -6.56
N SER A 71 -1.00 7.77 -5.25
CA SER A 71 -1.37 6.77 -4.26
C SER A 71 -2.79 6.21 -4.47
N GLY A 72 -3.64 6.91 -5.23
CA GLY A 72 -4.92 6.42 -5.75
C GLY A 72 -4.80 5.16 -6.63
N TRP A 73 -3.62 4.85 -7.16
CA TRP A 73 -3.38 3.64 -7.95
C TRP A 73 -3.50 2.33 -7.14
N LEU A 74 -3.30 2.37 -5.82
CA LEU A 74 -3.63 1.22 -4.96
C LEU A 74 -5.14 0.97 -4.93
N ALA A 75 -5.96 2.01 -5.02
CA ALA A 75 -7.41 1.85 -5.15
C ALA A 75 -7.75 1.15 -6.47
N THR A 76 -7.02 1.43 -7.56
CA THR A 76 -7.12 0.69 -8.81
C THR A 76 -6.76 -0.79 -8.64
N GLN A 77 -5.76 -1.12 -7.82
CA GLN A 77 -5.36 -2.51 -7.56
C GLN A 77 -6.40 -3.29 -6.74
N ILE A 78 -7.07 -2.61 -5.80
CA ILE A 78 -8.20 -3.16 -5.05
C ILE A 78 -9.41 -3.33 -5.98
N PHE A 79 -9.70 -2.33 -6.80
CA PHE A 79 -10.77 -2.38 -7.80
C PHE A 79 -10.56 -3.52 -8.80
N HIS A 80 -9.34 -3.69 -9.33
CA HIS A 80 -9.01 -4.78 -10.23
C HIS A 80 -9.18 -6.16 -9.55
N SER A 81 -8.82 -6.28 -8.28
CA SER A 81 -9.04 -7.51 -7.49
C SER A 81 -10.52 -7.78 -7.27
N PHE A 82 -11.30 -6.74 -6.98
CA PHE A 82 -12.76 -6.81 -6.82
C PHE A 82 -13.44 -7.24 -8.13
N VAL A 83 -13.09 -6.61 -9.25
CA VAL A 83 -13.55 -6.97 -10.59
C VAL A 83 -13.24 -8.44 -10.89
N ARG A 84 -11.99 -8.90 -10.69
CA ARG A 84 -11.66 -10.31 -10.92
C ARG A 84 -12.47 -11.29 -10.06
N LEU A 85 -12.70 -10.97 -8.78
CA LEU A 85 -13.48 -11.81 -7.89
C LEU A 85 -14.96 -11.85 -8.29
N PHE A 86 -15.54 -10.68 -8.57
CA PHE A 86 -16.94 -10.53 -8.96
C PHE A 86 -17.22 -11.17 -10.32
N PHE A 87 -16.43 -10.85 -11.34
CA PHE A 87 -16.57 -11.46 -12.65
C PHE A 87 -16.21 -12.95 -12.61
N GLY A 88 -15.18 -13.37 -11.89
CA GLY A 88 -14.84 -14.79 -11.75
C GLY A 88 -15.98 -15.60 -11.13
N TRP A 89 -16.57 -15.12 -10.03
CA TRP A 89 -17.72 -15.76 -9.39
C TRP A 89 -18.99 -15.70 -10.25
N PHE A 90 -19.27 -14.55 -10.87
CA PHE A 90 -20.45 -14.35 -11.72
C PHE A 90 -20.39 -15.21 -12.98
N PHE A 91 -19.26 -15.23 -13.70
CA PHE A 91 -19.05 -16.11 -14.84
C PHE A 91 -19.12 -17.59 -14.44
N THR A 92 -18.59 -17.97 -13.27
CA THR A 92 -18.68 -19.36 -12.77
C THR A 92 -20.13 -19.75 -12.44
N LYS A 93 -20.96 -18.83 -11.93
CA LYS A 93 -22.38 -19.10 -11.66
C LYS A 93 -23.27 -19.01 -12.91
N THR A 94 -22.93 -18.20 -13.90
CA THR A 94 -23.60 -18.20 -15.21
C THR A 94 -23.13 -19.33 -16.13
N SER A 95 -21.99 -19.98 -15.87
CA SER A 95 -21.61 -21.27 -16.49
C SER A 95 -22.34 -22.46 -15.85
N LEU A 96 -23.63 -22.28 -15.57
CA LEU A 96 -24.59 -23.29 -15.11
C LEU A 96 -24.88 -24.36 -16.19
N ASN A 97 -23.92 -24.65 -17.08
CA ASN A 97 -23.89 -25.75 -18.05
C ASN A 97 -22.44 -26.14 -18.42
N GLY A 98 -21.57 -26.35 -17.43
CA GLY A 98 -20.17 -26.74 -17.65
C GLY A 98 -19.72 -27.85 -16.72
N HIS A 99 -20.29 -29.04 -16.88
CA HIS A 99 -19.81 -30.27 -16.26
C HIS A 99 -18.38 -30.58 -16.75
N THR A 100 -17.33 -30.07 -16.10
CA THR A 100 -16.03 -30.76 -16.10
C THR A 100 -15.18 -30.33 -14.91
N ARG A 101 -14.65 -31.34 -14.22
CA ARG A 101 -13.73 -31.24 -13.08
C ARG A 101 -12.61 -30.24 -13.34
N VAL A 102 -12.59 -29.12 -12.63
CA VAL A 102 -11.31 -28.48 -12.30
C VAL A 102 -10.79 -29.20 -11.07
N GLN A 103 -10.06 -30.29 -11.31
CA GLN A 103 -9.16 -30.83 -10.31
C GLN A 103 -8.23 -29.71 -9.88
N ARG A 104 -8.33 -29.32 -8.60
CA ARG A 104 -7.19 -28.69 -7.91
C ARG A 104 -5.97 -29.55 -8.23
N PRO A 105 -4.82 -29.00 -8.65
CA PRO A 105 -3.63 -29.81 -8.77
C PRO A 105 -3.26 -30.26 -7.36
N ARG A 106 -3.61 -31.51 -7.02
CA ARG A 106 -2.93 -32.24 -5.96
C ARG A 106 -1.51 -32.43 -6.47
N PHE A 107 -0.55 -31.87 -5.73
CA PHE A 107 0.84 -32.28 -5.79
C PHE A 107 0.90 -33.81 -5.82
N CYS A 108 1.26 -34.38 -6.97
CA CYS A 108 1.67 -35.78 -7.10
C CYS A 108 3.13 -35.76 -7.52
N GLY A 109 4.03 -35.88 -6.54
CA GLY A 109 5.28 -36.56 -6.80
C GLY A 109 4.97 -38.02 -7.11
N LEU A 110 5.44 -38.51 -8.25
CA LEU A 110 6.12 -39.79 -8.44
C LEU A 110 6.43 -39.92 -9.94
N PHE A 111 7.72 -39.90 -10.27
CA PHE A 111 8.22 -40.24 -11.59
C PHE A 111 8.16 -41.77 -11.78
N PRO A 112 7.78 -42.29 -12.97
CA PRO A 112 7.71 -43.72 -13.23
C PRO A 112 9.05 -44.26 -13.76
N SER A 113 9.37 -45.52 -13.46
CA SER A 113 10.26 -46.32 -14.30
C SER A 113 9.53 -47.60 -14.70
N GLU A 114 9.59 -47.88 -15.99
CA GLU A 114 8.84 -48.85 -16.78
C GLU A 114 8.94 -50.31 -16.31
N GLN A 115 7.91 -51.07 -16.69
CA GLN A 115 7.87 -52.54 -16.70
C GLN A 115 8.56 -53.12 -17.95
N SER A 116 8.74 -54.46 -17.92
CA SER A 116 9.05 -55.41 -19.00
C SER A 116 10.55 -55.76 -19.08
N THR A 117 10.99 -57.01 -18.86
CA THR A 117 10.43 -58.33 -19.23
C THR A 117 10.65 -59.37 -18.14
#